data_AF-A0A497A0L3-F1
#
_entry.id   AF-A0A497A0L3-F1
#
_cell.length_a   1.000
_cell.length_b   1.000
_cell.length_c   1.000
_cell.angle_alpha   90.00
_cell.angle_beta   90.00
_cell.angle_gamma   90.00
#
_symmetry.space_group_name_H-M   'P 1'
#
loop_
_entity.id
_entity.type
_entity.pdbx_description
1 polymer ?
#
loop_
_entity_poly.entity_id
_entity_poly.type
_entity_poly.pdbx_seq_one_letter_code
_entity_poly.pdbx_strand_id
1 'polypeptide(L)'
;MKGGRAMHVPQAEQLGQAITSLRPRQIGAIPLVYPILADLGVRQITNDLVPTEADIDMGRIVLLLTLNRLLAPQPLYHVQDWLAETVLPQVLDIAPEKAYDNRLGRALDRLYPHLGELWARLASQAIQVYDLDLNVLHWDITSIYFEGAYTDSELAAYGYSRDHRPDTKQVNLEVDVTHDGYVPILYHTLPGNTADITRPLPHLSRPRC
;
A
#
# COMPACT_ATOMS: atom_id res chain seq x y z
N MET A 1 -3.25 -19.69 63.16
CA MET A 1 -2.40 -19.29 62.02
C MET A 1 -2.10 -20.51 61.18
N LYS A 2 -2.83 -20.76 60.08
CA LYS A 2 -2.51 -21.85 59.14
C LYS A 2 -1.73 -21.26 57.98
N GLY A 3 -0.44 -21.61 57.88
CA GLY A 3 0.42 -21.25 56.77
C GLY A 3 -0.01 -21.98 55.51
N GLY A 4 -0.42 -21.23 54.49
CA GLY A 4 -0.67 -21.75 53.15
C GLY A 4 0.65 -22.15 52.50
N ARG A 5 0.82 -23.44 52.24
CA ARG A 5 1.95 -23.99 51.49
C ARG A 5 1.81 -23.52 50.04
N ALA A 6 2.71 -22.66 49.56
CA ALA A 6 2.77 -22.28 48.16
C ALA A 6 2.91 -23.56 47.31
N MET A 7 1.93 -23.82 46.45
CA MET A 7 1.90 -24.99 45.59
C MET A 7 2.99 -24.81 44.52
N HIS A 8 4.05 -25.60 44.59
CA HIS A 8 5.11 -25.58 43.59
C HIS A 8 4.55 -26.18 42.30
N VAL A 9 4.19 -25.33 41.34
CA VAL A 9 3.82 -25.76 39.99
C VAL A 9 5.06 -26.43 39.38
N PRO A 10 4.97 -27.68 38.91
CA PRO A 10 6.08 -28.37 38.27
C PRO A 10 6.55 -27.62 37.02
N GLN A 11 7.86 -27.62 36.75
CA GLN A 11 8.43 -26.96 35.56
C GLN A 11 7.79 -27.44 34.25
N ALA A 12 7.38 -28.71 34.17
CA ALA A 12 6.67 -29.25 33.00
C ALA A 12 5.28 -28.63 32.79
N GLU A 13 4.57 -28.31 33.88
CA GLU A 13 3.25 -27.70 33.82
C GLU A 13 3.36 -26.19 33.54
N GLN A 14 4.39 -25.52 34.07
CA GLN A 14 4.76 -24.15 33.69
C GLN A 14 5.16 -24.06 32.21
N LEU A 15 5.96 -25.00 31.71
CA LEU A 15 6.35 -25.06 30.30
C LEU A 15 5.14 -25.38 29.40
N GLY A 16 4.26 -26.29 29.82
CA GLY A 16 3.02 -26.60 29.11
C GLY A 16 2.09 -25.39 29.01
N GLN A 17 1.89 -24.65 30.10
CA GLN A 17 1.14 -23.40 30.09
C GLN A 17 1.80 -22.34 29.20
N ALA A 18 3.14 -22.20 29.27
CA ALA A 18 3.88 -21.28 28.44
C ALA A 18 3.73 -21.60 26.95
N ILE A 19 3.87 -22.88 26.55
CA ILE A 19 3.67 -23.33 25.16
C ILE A 19 2.24 -23.09 24.69
N THR A 20 1.24 -23.37 25.53
CA THR A 20 -0.18 -23.16 25.18
C THR A 20 -0.53 -21.68 25.10
N SER A 21 0.23 -20.81 25.78
CA SER A 21 0.09 -19.35 25.71
C SER A 21 0.83 -18.71 24.52
N LEU A 22 1.65 -19.47 23.79
CA LEU A 22 2.35 -18.96 22.62
C LEU A 22 1.32 -18.61 21.53
N ARG A 23 1.28 -17.33 21.16
CA ARG A 23 0.60 -16.87 19.95
C ARG A 23 1.65 -16.69 18.86
N PRO A 24 1.87 -17.67 17.97
CA PRO A 24 2.78 -17.51 16.86
C PRO A 24 2.30 -16.31 16.01
N ARG A 25 3.24 -15.47 15.58
CA ARG A 25 2.98 -14.31 14.74
C ARG A 25 3.80 -14.41 13.47
N GLN A 26 3.22 -13.99 12.36
CA GLN A 26 3.89 -13.97 11.07
C GLN A 26 4.81 -12.75 10.96
N ILE A 27 6.08 -13.01 10.62
CA ILE A 27 7.07 -11.98 10.23
C ILE A 27 7.05 -11.76 8.71
N GLY A 28 6.90 -12.82 7.91
CA GLY A 28 6.84 -12.71 6.45
C GLY A 28 8.04 -11.94 5.86
N ALA A 29 7.78 -11.13 4.84
CA ALA A 29 8.77 -10.24 4.21
C ALA A 29 8.83 -8.83 4.85
N ILE A 30 8.22 -8.63 6.02
CA ILE A 30 8.21 -7.32 6.71
C ILE A 30 9.64 -6.77 6.92
N PRO A 31 10.63 -7.56 7.38
CA PRO A 31 11.99 -7.05 7.58
C PRO A 31 12.69 -6.58 6.30
N LEU A 32 12.22 -7.02 5.13
CA LEU A 32 12.76 -6.60 3.84
C LEU A 32 12.02 -5.35 3.30
N VAL A 33 10.70 -5.36 3.39
CA VAL A 33 9.85 -4.31 2.79
C VAL A 33 9.77 -3.06 3.67
N TYR A 34 9.71 -3.22 5.00
CA TYR A 34 9.53 -2.09 5.91
C TYR A 34 10.69 -1.07 5.86
N PRO A 35 11.97 -1.49 5.83
CA PRO A 35 13.08 -0.55 5.65
C PRO A 35 12.97 0.26 4.36
N ILE A 36 12.58 -0.37 3.24
CA ILE A 36 12.37 0.33 1.97
C ILE A 36 11.31 1.42 2.12
N LEU A 37 10.17 1.12 2.76
CA LEU A 37 9.11 2.10 3.01
C LEU A 37 9.55 3.22 3.98
N ALA A 38 10.44 2.90 4.93
CA ALA A 38 11.00 3.88 5.85
C ALA A 38 11.99 4.83 5.14
N ASP A 39 12.86 4.29 4.30
CA ASP A 39 13.84 5.05 3.51
C ASP A 39 13.14 5.95 2.48
N LEU A 40 12.05 5.45 1.88
CA LEU A 40 11.13 6.24 1.04
C LEU A 40 10.34 7.30 1.82
N GLY A 41 10.45 7.35 3.16
CA GLY A 41 9.79 8.37 3.97
C GLY A 41 8.27 8.29 3.96
N VAL A 42 7.66 7.14 3.63
CA VAL A 42 6.21 6.99 3.40
C VAL A 42 5.40 7.56 4.56
N ARG A 43 5.78 7.24 5.80
CA ARG A 43 5.07 7.73 6.98
C ARG A 43 5.17 9.25 7.11
N GLN A 44 6.38 9.81 7.00
CA GLN A 44 6.62 11.23 7.24
C GLN A 44 5.95 12.08 6.17
N ILE A 45 6.19 11.76 4.89
CA ILE A 45 5.61 12.48 3.76
C ILE A 45 4.07 12.45 3.81
N THR A 46 3.49 11.30 4.15
CA THR A 46 2.03 11.19 4.32
C THR A 46 1.52 12.08 5.45
N ASN A 47 2.21 12.11 6.60
CA ASN A 47 1.82 12.93 7.74
C ASN A 47 1.94 14.44 7.48
N ASP A 48 2.94 14.84 6.70
CA ASP A 48 3.12 16.24 6.30
C ASP A 48 2.01 16.71 5.36
N LEU A 49 1.56 15.84 4.45
CA LEU A 49 0.49 16.14 3.50
C LEU A 49 -0.90 16.06 4.13
N VAL A 50 -1.12 15.07 4.99
CA VAL A 50 -2.44 14.77 5.57
C VAL A 50 -2.32 14.70 7.09
N PRO A 51 -2.08 15.84 7.76
CA PRO A 51 -1.98 15.88 9.21
C PRO A 51 -3.29 15.44 9.85
N THR A 52 -3.19 14.82 11.03
CA THR A 52 -4.35 14.32 11.77
C THR A 52 -4.08 14.41 13.27
N GLU A 53 -5.10 14.76 14.03
CA GLU A 53 -5.08 14.74 15.52
C GLU A 53 -5.61 13.42 16.09
N ALA A 54 -5.80 12.41 15.22
CA ALA A 54 -6.27 11.09 15.62
C ALA A 54 -5.22 10.33 16.44
N ASP A 55 -5.66 9.26 17.12
CA ASP A 55 -4.79 8.37 17.89
C ASP A 55 -3.77 7.61 17.03
N ILE A 56 -4.03 7.47 15.74
CA ILE A 56 -3.12 6.90 14.76
C ILE A 56 -2.91 7.92 13.63
N ASP A 57 -1.64 8.21 13.34
CA ASP A 57 -1.28 9.12 12.26
C ASP A 57 -1.54 8.50 10.88
N MET A 58 -1.73 9.34 9.86
CA MET A 58 -2.11 8.90 8.52
C MET A 58 -1.03 8.02 7.89
N GLY A 59 0.24 8.36 8.10
CA GLY A 59 1.38 7.60 7.60
C GLY A 59 1.44 6.18 8.12
N ARG A 60 1.09 5.95 9.39
CA ARG A 60 0.94 4.59 9.96
C ARG A 60 -0.18 3.78 9.29
N ILE A 61 -1.32 4.41 8.99
CA ILE A 61 -2.41 3.76 8.26
C ILE A 61 -1.99 3.43 6.82
N VAL A 62 -1.32 4.35 6.12
CA VAL A 62 -0.80 4.10 4.77
C VAL A 62 0.21 2.94 4.78
N LEU A 63 1.17 2.94 5.71
CA LEU A 63 2.11 1.81 5.86
C LEU A 63 1.38 0.47 6.07
N LEU A 64 0.38 0.44 6.95
CA LEU A 64 -0.42 -0.77 7.20
C LEU A 64 -1.09 -1.27 5.92
N LEU A 65 -1.75 -0.38 5.16
CA LEU A 65 -2.45 -0.73 3.93
C LEU A 65 -1.50 -1.13 2.80
N THR A 66 -0.34 -0.49 2.69
CA THR A 66 0.72 -0.86 1.74
C THR A 66 1.27 -2.24 2.05
N LEU A 67 1.59 -2.51 3.32
CA LEU A 67 2.09 -3.84 3.74
C LEU A 67 1.03 -4.91 3.56
N ASN A 68 -0.24 -4.60 3.84
CA ASN A 68 -1.35 -5.52 3.54
C ASN A 68 -1.38 -5.83 2.05
N ARG A 69 -1.38 -4.82 1.18
CA ARG A 69 -1.41 -5.01 -0.28
C ARG A 69 -0.25 -5.87 -0.80
N LEU A 70 0.94 -5.73 -0.23
CA LEU A 70 2.15 -6.46 -0.66
C LEU A 70 2.23 -7.88 -0.10
N LEU A 71 1.78 -8.10 1.14
CA LEU A 71 2.03 -9.36 1.86
C LEU A 71 0.79 -10.26 1.94
N ALA A 72 -0.40 -9.69 1.96
CA ALA A 72 -1.67 -10.40 2.04
C ALA A 72 -2.80 -9.44 1.60
N PRO A 73 -3.09 -9.32 0.29
CA PRO A 73 -4.02 -8.32 -0.26
C PRO A 73 -5.48 -8.59 0.12
N GLN A 74 -5.78 -8.39 1.40
CA GLN A 74 -7.08 -8.63 2.01
C GLN A 74 -7.99 -7.41 1.78
N PRO A 75 -9.31 -7.59 1.69
CA PRO A 75 -10.23 -6.46 1.72
C PRO A 75 -10.19 -5.76 3.08
N LEU A 76 -10.60 -4.48 3.14
CA LEU A 76 -10.44 -3.63 4.33
C LEU A 76 -11.03 -4.24 5.61
N TYR A 77 -12.16 -4.94 5.52
CA TYR A 77 -12.82 -5.57 6.66
C TYR A 77 -12.08 -6.80 7.22
N HIS A 78 -11.10 -7.34 6.51
CA HIS A 78 -10.22 -8.41 6.97
C HIS A 78 -8.84 -7.91 7.43
N VAL A 79 -8.53 -6.61 7.27
CA VAL A 79 -7.21 -6.05 7.65
C VAL A 79 -6.96 -6.15 9.15
N GLN A 80 -7.99 -5.94 9.98
CA GLN A 80 -7.89 -6.08 11.43
C GLN A 80 -7.46 -7.50 11.84
N ASP A 81 -8.13 -8.52 11.30
CA ASP A 81 -7.85 -9.92 11.63
C ASP A 81 -6.45 -10.31 11.15
N TRP A 82 -6.11 -9.94 9.92
CA TRP A 82 -4.77 -10.15 9.37
C TRP A 82 -3.69 -9.47 10.23
N LEU A 83 -3.90 -8.21 10.63
CA LEU A 83 -2.95 -7.45 11.46
C LEU A 83 -2.68 -8.18 12.79
N ALA A 84 -3.70 -8.78 13.41
CA ALA A 84 -3.59 -9.51 14.67
C ALA A 84 -2.68 -10.75 14.59
N GLU A 85 -2.57 -11.35 13.40
CA GLU A 85 -1.74 -12.54 13.14
C GLU A 85 -0.28 -12.21 12.82
N THR A 86 0.07 -10.92 12.65
CA THR A 86 1.43 -10.49 12.31
C THR A 86 2.18 -9.85 13.49
N VAL A 87 3.45 -9.54 13.27
CA VAL A 87 4.27 -8.70 14.16
C VAL A 87 4.02 -7.19 13.98
N LEU A 88 3.22 -6.78 12.98
CA LEU A 88 2.96 -5.38 12.69
C LEU A 88 2.28 -4.58 13.82
N PRO A 89 1.46 -5.16 14.73
CA PRO A 89 0.90 -4.38 15.83
C PRO A 89 1.98 -3.73 16.68
N GLN A 90 3.11 -4.42 16.89
CA GLN A 90 4.26 -3.88 17.62
C GLN A 90 5.11 -2.97 16.76
N VAL A 91 5.34 -3.32 15.48
CA VAL A 91 6.19 -2.53 14.57
C VAL A 91 5.56 -1.17 14.25
N LEU A 92 4.26 -1.14 14.02
CA LEU A 92 3.52 0.07 13.67
C LEU A 92 2.92 0.77 14.89
N ASP A 93 2.95 0.17 16.08
CA ASP A 93 2.22 0.67 17.25
C ASP A 93 0.74 0.91 16.93
N ILE A 94 0.09 -0.13 16.39
CA ILE A 94 -1.33 -0.14 16.03
C ILE A 94 -1.97 -1.36 16.67
N ALA A 95 -2.85 -1.15 17.64
CA ALA A 95 -3.69 -2.22 18.16
C ALA A 95 -4.62 -2.72 17.05
N PRO A 96 -4.75 -4.05 16.82
CA PRO A 96 -5.58 -4.58 15.74
C PRO A 96 -7.01 -4.04 15.75
N GLU A 97 -7.61 -3.85 16.94
CA GLU A 97 -8.98 -3.36 17.13
C GLU A 97 -9.17 -1.92 16.64
N LYS A 98 -8.08 -1.19 16.38
CA LYS A 98 -8.09 0.15 15.79
C LYS A 98 -8.07 0.13 14.26
N ALA A 99 -7.77 -1.01 13.64
CA ALA A 99 -7.71 -1.18 12.18
C ALA A 99 -9.04 -1.63 11.56
N TYR A 100 -10.17 -1.18 12.11
CA TYR A 100 -11.50 -1.45 11.56
C TYR A 100 -11.72 -0.75 10.22
N ASP A 101 -12.50 -1.39 9.34
CA ASP A 101 -12.77 -0.98 7.96
C ASP A 101 -13.15 0.49 7.78
N ASN A 102 -14.06 1.02 8.59
CA ASN A 102 -14.52 2.41 8.49
C ASN A 102 -13.40 3.42 8.72
N ARG A 103 -12.42 3.11 9.58
CA ARG A 103 -11.24 3.96 9.76
C ARG A 103 -10.36 3.93 8.51
N LEU A 104 -10.10 2.74 8.00
CA LEU A 104 -9.24 2.53 6.83
C LEU A 104 -9.85 3.18 5.58
N GLY A 105 -11.16 3.01 5.36
CA GLY A 105 -11.89 3.66 4.26
C GLY A 105 -11.83 5.18 4.34
N ARG A 106 -12.16 5.77 5.51
CA ARG A 106 -12.06 7.22 5.71
C ARG A 106 -10.64 7.75 5.57
N ALA A 107 -9.63 6.96 5.91
CA ALA A 107 -8.23 7.31 5.70
C ALA A 107 -7.90 7.41 4.20
N LEU A 108 -8.37 6.45 3.40
CA LEU A 108 -8.23 6.47 1.94
C LEU A 108 -8.98 7.67 1.32
N ASP A 109 -10.19 7.97 1.78
CA ASP A 109 -10.95 9.14 1.31
C ASP A 109 -10.20 10.46 1.58
N ARG A 110 -9.58 10.58 2.77
CA ARG A 110 -8.76 11.73 3.14
C ARG A 110 -7.45 11.81 2.36
N LEU A 111 -6.88 10.67 1.98
CA LEU A 111 -5.65 10.59 1.20
C LEU A 111 -5.87 10.95 -0.27
N TYR A 112 -7.04 10.61 -0.82
CA TYR A 112 -7.35 10.68 -2.25
C TYR A 112 -7.02 12.03 -2.91
N PRO A 113 -7.38 13.21 -2.34
CA PRO A 113 -7.07 14.50 -2.94
C PRO A 113 -5.56 14.80 -3.05
N HIS A 114 -4.72 14.10 -2.27
CA HIS A 114 -3.29 14.34 -2.17
C HIS A 114 -2.44 13.29 -2.92
N LEU A 115 -3.05 12.32 -3.61
CA LEU A 115 -2.33 11.20 -4.23
C LEU A 115 -1.24 11.66 -5.21
N GLY A 116 -1.52 12.68 -6.03
CA GLY A 116 -0.53 13.19 -6.99
C GLY A 116 0.70 13.80 -6.30
N GLU A 117 0.49 14.62 -5.27
CA GLU A 117 1.60 15.22 -4.51
C GLU A 117 2.35 14.18 -3.67
N LEU A 118 1.63 13.25 -3.05
CA LEU A 118 2.22 12.13 -2.32
C LEU A 118 3.13 11.31 -3.24
N TRP A 119 2.63 10.94 -4.43
CA TRP A 119 3.43 10.22 -5.41
C TRP A 119 4.69 11.01 -5.81
N ALA A 120 4.54 12.28 -6.17
CA ALA A 120 5.68 13.11 -6.59
C ALA A 120 6.77 13.18 -5.51
N ARG A 121 6.38 13.36 -4.24
CA ARG A 121 7.32 13.38 -3.11
C ARG A 121 7.98 12.02 -2.89
N LEU A 122 7.24 10.92 -2.98
CA LEU A 122 7.78 9.57 -2.85
C LEU A 122 8.74 9.21 -3.98
N ALA A 123 8.39 9.54 -5.23
CA ALA A 123 9.26 9.32 -6.39
C ALA A 123 10.53 10.15 -6.28
N SER A 124 10.43 11.43 -5.89
CA SER A 124 11.60 12.29 -5.62
C SER A 124 12.48 11.71 -4.52
N GLN A 125 11.90 11.21 -3.44
CA GLN A 125 12.66 10.57 -2.36
C GLN A 125 13.34 9.28 -2.85
N ALA A 126 12.66 8.46 -3.66
CA ALA A 126 13.24 7.26 -4.25
C ALA A 126 14.46 7.59 -5.12
N ILE A 127 14.35 8.61 -5.98
CA ILE A 127 15.45 9.08 -6.84
C ILE A 127 16.67 9.44 -5.99
N GLN A 128 16.49 10.17 -4.89
CA GLN A 128 17.59 10.62 -4.04
C GLN A 128 18.22 9.49 -3.22
N VAL A 129 17.39 8.63 -2.62
CA VAL A 129 17.86 7.58 -1.70
C VAL A 129 18.55 6.44 -2.45
N TYR A 130 18.02 6.08 -3.61
CA TYR A 130 18.51 4.95 -4.41
C TYR A 130 19.34 5.36 -5.62
N ASP A 131 19.65 6.65 -5.76
CA ASP A 131 20.43 7.22 -6.87
C ASP A 131 19.91 6.75 -8.24
N LEU A 132 18.59 6.88 -8.45
CA LEU A 132 17.94 6.33 -9.64
C LEU A 132 18.36 7.09 -10.91
N ASP A 133 18.81 6.36 -11.92
CA ASP A 133 19.17 6.94 -13.22
C ASP A 133 17.92 7.29 -14.04
N LEU A 134 17.78 8.58 -14.35
CA LEU A 134 16.68 9.15 -15.15
C LEU A 134 17.07 9.50 -16.59
N ASN A 135 18.28 9.15 -17.04
CA ASN A 135 18.75 9.44 -18.40
C ASN A 135 17.94 8.70 -19.47
N VAL A 136 17.47 7.49 -19.14
CA VAL A 136 16.62 6.67 -20.01
C VAL A 136 15.43 6.20 -19.22
N LEU A 137 14.24 6.56 -19.70
CA LEU A 137 12.97 6.09 -19.17
C LEU A 137 12.28 5.22 -20.23
N HIS A 138 11.73 4.09 -19.79
CA HIS A 138 10.83 3.30 -20.62
C HIS A 138 9.40 3.75 -20.35
N TRP A 139 8.69 4.02 -21.44
CA TRP A 139 7.30 4.45 -21.42
C TRP A 139 6.45 3.40 -22.11
N ASP A 140 5.37 2.98 -21.47
CA ASP A 140 4.36 2.13 -22.07
C ASP A 140 2.96 2.43 -21.53
N ILE A 141 1.95 2.03 -22.29
CA ILE A 141 0.54 2.10 -21.89
C ILE A 141 0.03 0.67 -21.73
N THR A 142 -0.48 0.36 -20.55
CA THR A 142 -1.22 -0.87 -20.27
C THR A 142 -2.69 -0.57 -19.95
N SER A 143 -3.55 -1.58 -19.92
CA SER A 143 -4.97 -1.46 -19.62
C SER A 143 -5.33 -2.32 -18.41
N ILE A 144 -6.18 -1.82 -17.53
CA ILE A 144 -6.77 -2.57 -16.43
C ILE A 144 -8.27 -2.67 -16.69
N TYR A 145 -8.82 -3.88 -16.65
CA TYR A 145 -10.25 -4.07 -16.83
C TYR A 145 -11.03 -3.94 -15.53
N PHE A 146 -12.30 -3.53 -15.67
CA PHE A 146 -13.21 -3.31 -14.56
C PHE A 146 -14.57 -3.95 -14.83
N GLU A 147 -15.16 -4.54 -13.79
CA GLU A 147 -16.49 -5.15 -13.81
C GLU A 147 -17.45 -4.31 -12.96
N GLY A 148 -18.53 -3.82 -13.56
CA GLY A 148 -19.51 -2.95 -12.88
C GLY A 148 -20.13 -1.88 -13.76
N ALA A 149 -21.10 -1.16 -13.19
CA ALA A 149 -21.88 -0.16 -13.90
C ALA A 149 -21.09 1.12 -14.21
N TYR A 150 -20.26 1.62 -13.29
CA TYR A 150 -19.39 2.80 -13.47
C TYR A 150 -20.02 3.96 -14.27
N THR A 151 -21.31 4.24 -14.05
CA THR A 151 -22.08 5.20 -14.88
C THR A 151 -21.54 6.62 -14.77
N ASP A 152 -20.92 6.94 -13.63
CA ASP A 152 -20.40 8.27 -13.32
C ASP A 152 -18.87 8.35 -13.48
N SER A 153 -18.24 7.34 -14.09
CA SER A 153 -16.78 7.33 -14.27
C SER A 153 -16.36 7.97 -15.59
N GLU A 154 -15.45 8.93 -15.51
CA GLU A 154 -14.79 9.51 -16.69
C GLU A 154 -13.64 8.63 -17.22
N LEU A 155 -13.18 7.66 -16.41
CA LEU A 155 -12.04 6.79 -16.75
C LEU A 155 -12.49 5.42 -17.28
N ALA A 156 -13.44 4.77 -16.60
CA ALA A 156 -13.85 3.41 -16.96
C ALA A 156 -14.72 3.42 -18.22
N ALA A 157 -14.14 3.10 -19.37
CA ALA A 157 -14.82 3.11 -20.66
C ALA A 157 -14.48 1.87 -21.48
N TYR A 158 -15.39 1.41 -22.34
CA TYR A 158 -15.08 0.34 -23.30
C TYR A 158 -14.01 0.81 -24.28
N GLY A 159 -13.02 -0.04 -24.54
CA GLY A 159 -11.90 0.27 -25.41
C GLY A 159 -11.10 -0.97 -25.78
N TYR A 160 -9.92 -0.77 -26.36
CA TYR A 160 -9.04 -1.87 -26.71
C TYR A 160 -8.50 -2.54 -25.43
N SER A 161 -8.83 -3.82 -25.25
CA SER A 161 -8.39 -4.60 -24.09
C SER A 161 -7.14 -5.40 -24.43
N ARG A 162 -6.03 -5.12 -23.74
CA ARG A 162 -4.78 -5.91 -23.85
C ARG A 162 -4.91 -7.28 -23.20
N ASP A 163 -5.85 -7.41 -22.26
CA ASP A 163 -6.17 -8.66 -21.55
C ASP A 163 -7.21 -9.51 -22.29
N HIS A 164 -7.55 -9.18 -23.54
CA HIS A 164 -8.54 -9.88 -24.36
C HIS A 164 -9.95 -9.93 -23.73
N ARG A 165 -10.33 -8.86 -23.01
CA ARG A 165 -11.65 -8.67 -22.38
C ARG A 165 -12.39 -7.47 -22.97
N PRO A 166 -12.77 -7.49 -24.26
CA PRO A 166 -13.48 -6.37 -24.89
C PRO A 166 -14.90 -6.15 -24.32
N ASP A 167 -15.41 -7.15 -23.59
CA ASP A 167 -16.70 -7.14 -22.89
C ASP A 167 -16.68 -6.34 -21.58
N THR A 168 -15.52 -5.85 -21.15
CA THR A 168 -15.37 -5.08 -19.91
C THR A 168 -14.88 -3.66 -20.18
N LYS A 169 -15.18 -2.76 -19.24
CA LYS A 169 -14.64 -1.39 -19.26
C LYS A 169 -13.16 -1.43 -18.93
N GLN A 170 -12.38 -0.55 -19.54
CA GLN A 170 -10.96 -0.42 -19.33
C GLN A 170 -10.65 0.93 -18.67
N VAL A 171 -9.53 0.99 -17.95
CA VAL A 171 -8.80 2.22 -17.64
C VAL A 171 -7.38 2.00 -18.14
N ASN A 172 -6.87 2.94 -18.93
CA ASN A 172 -5.52 2.86 -19.43
C ASN A 172 -4.57 3.49 -18.41
N LEU A 173 -3.45 2.82 -18.16
CA LEU A 173 -2.39 3.28 -17.27
C LEU A 173 -1.13 3.51 -18.11
N GLU A 174 -0.76 4.78 -18.22
CA GLU A 174 0.50 5.25 -18.80
C GLU A 174 1.55 5.29 -17.68
N VAL A 175 2.71 4.64 -17.86
CA VAL A 175 3.76 4.59 -16.82
C VAL A 175 5.14 4.84 -17.43
N ASP A 176 5.93 5.65 -16.74
CA ASP A 176 7.36 5.81 -16.96
C ASP A 176 8.14 5.07 -15.88
N VAL A 177 9.08 4.23 -16.32
CA VAL A 177 9.98 3.49 -15.43
C VAL A 177 11.43 3.76 -15.78
N THR A 178 12.31 3.71 -14.77
CA THR A 178 13.77 3.80 -14.98
C THR A 178 14.27 2.66 -15.87
N HIS A 179 15.35 2.90 -16.61
CA HIS A 179 15.99 1.83 -17.38
C HIS A 179 16.56 0.74 -16.48
N ASP A 180 17.24 1.14 -15.40
CA ASP A 180 17.79 0.24 -14.40
C ASP A 180 16.76 -0.01 -13.28
N GLY A 181 16.41 -1.28 -13.05
CA GLY A 181 15.47 -1.69 -12.01
C GLY A 181 13.98 -1.48 -12.28
N TYR A 182 13.60 -0.84 -13.40
CA TYR A 182 12.21 -0.59 -13.79
C TYR A 182 11.36 0.08 -12.70
N VAL A 183 11.97 1.02 -11.96
CA VAL A 183 11.29 1.72 -10.86
C VAL A 183 10.32 2.74 -11.45
N PRO A 184 9.02 2.71 -11.10
CA PRO A 184 8.06 3.70 -11.58
C PRO A 184 8.35 5.09 -11.06
N ILE A 185 8.42 6.07 -11.96
CA ILE A 185 8.70 7.49 -11.64
C ILE A 185 7.47 8.35 -11.87
N LEU A 186 6.75 8.12 -12.96
CA LEU A 186 5.56 8.88 -13.33
C LEU A 186 4.47 7.91 -13.80
N TYR A 187 3.22 8.25 -13.52
CA TYR A 187 2.08 7.53 -14.07
C TYR A 187 0.92 8.48 -14.35
N HIS A 188 0.06 8.07 -15.29
CA HIS A 188 -1.20 8.73 -15.56
C HIS A 188 -2.29 7.71 -15.85
N THR A 189 -3.47 7.96 -15.27
CA THR A 189 -4.69 7.24 -15.63
C THR A 189 -5.37 7.94 -16.79
N LEU A 190 -5.82 7.16 -17.75
CA LEU A 190 -6.46 7.61 -18.98
C LEU A 190 -7.77 6.84 -19.17
N PRO A 191 -8.80 7.45 -19.79
CA PRO A 191 -10.01 6.74 -20.14
C PRO A 191 -9.72 5.49 -20.98
N GLY A 192 -10.43 4.39 -20.74
CA GLY A 192 -10.18 3.10 -21.44
C GLY A 192 -10.30 3.14 -22.96
N ASN A 193 -11.04 4.10 -23.50
CA ASN A 193 -11.19 4.34 -24.93
C ASN A 193 -10.09 5.25 -25.52
N THR A 194 -9.05 5.58 -24.76
CA THR A 194 -7.93 6.41 -25.24
C THR A 194 -7.06 5.61 -26.21
N ALA A 195 -6.90 6.11 -27.44
CA ALA A 195 -6.08 5.46 -28.45
C ALA A 195 -4.58 5.74 -28.23
N ASP A 196 -3.78 4.69 -28.14
CA ASP A 196 -2.34 4.77 -27.84
C ASP A 196 -1.56 5.65 -28.81
N ILE A 197 -1.90 5.60 -30.10
CA ILE A 197 -1.23 6.39 -31.15
C ILE A 197 -1.27 7.90 -30.90
N THR A 198 -2.22 8.37 -30.09
CA THR A 198 -2.38 9.80 -29.76
C THR A 198 -1.53 10.26 -28.57
N ARG A 199 -0.85 9.33 -27.88
CA ARG A 199 -0.21 9.57 -26.59
C ARG A 199 1.29 9.94 -26.61
N PRO A 200 2.13 9.53 -27.59
CA PRO A 200 3.57 9.83 -27.55
C PRO A 200 3.89 11.33 -27.46
N LEU A 201 3.24 12.18 -28.27
CA LEU A 201 3.51 13.62 -28.27
C LEU A 201 3.02 14.32 -26.99
N PRO A 202 1.77 14.09 -26.51
CA PRO A 202 1.34 14.61 -25.21
C PRO A 202 2.17 14.11 -24.03
N HIS A 203 2.71 12.89 -24.10
CA HIS A 203 3.59 12.35 -23.08
C HIS A 203 4.90 13.16 -23.01
N LEU A 204 5.57 13.36 -24.15
CA LEU A 204 6.86 14.08 -24.23
C LEU A 204 6.77 15.58 -23.91
N SER A 205 5.63 16.20 -24.18
CA SER A 205 5.44 17.64 -23.98
C SER A 205 4.99 18.02 -22.56
N ARG A 206 4.82 17.05 -21.66
CA ARG A 206 4.55 17.30 -20.25
C ARG A 206 5.80 17.82 -19.54
N PRO A 207 5.66 18.79 -18.61
CA PRO A 207 6.75 19.15 -17.74
C PRO A 207 7.16 17.90 -16.96
N ARG A 208 8.40 17.45 -17.18
CA ARG A 208 9.05 16.46 -16.31
C ARG A 208 9.22 17.13 -14.95
N CYS A 209 8.88 16.40 -13.89
CA CYS A 209 8.92 16.88 -12.50
C CYS A 209 10.23 17.61 -12.17
#